data_AF-A0A2X1N0V9-F1
#
_entry.id   AF-A0A2X1N0V9-F1
#
_cell.length_a   1.000
_cell.length_b   1.000
_cell.length_c   1.000
_cell.angle_alpha   90.00
_cell.angle_beta   90.00
_cell.angle_gamma   90.00
#
_symmetry.space_group_name_H-M   'P 1'
#
loop_
_entity.id
_entity.type
_entity.pdbx_description
1 polymer ?
#
loop_
_entity_poly.entity_id
_entity_poly.type
_entity_poly.pdbx_seq_one_letter_code
_entity_poly.pdbx_strand_id
1 'polypeptide(L)'
;MPLPDFHVSEPFTLGIELEMQVVNPPGYDLSQDSSMLIDAVKNKITAGEVKHDITESMLELATDVCRDINQAAGQFSAMQKVVLQAATDHHLEICGGGTHPFQKWQRQEVCDNERLSTHAGKTLVSHSAGDRFWSACPCWLRQWPMTPFICCTACHICAALYRPFRRVAIYAGTDTRFASSRPNIFSAFPDNGPMPWVSNWQQFEALFRCLSYNHDDRQH
;
A
#
# COMPACT_ATOMS: atom_id res chain seq x y z
N MET A 1 -17.84 15.15 6.29
CA MET A 1 -18.94 14.23 5.91
C MET A 1 -19.04 13.11 6.95
N PRO A 2 -20.24 12.59 7.26
CA PRO A 2 -20.37 11.41 8.13
C PRO A 2 -19.77 10.17 7.46
N LEU A 3 -19.34 9.19 8.26
CA LEU A 3 -18.97 7.88 7.74
C LEU A 3 -20.19 7.20 7.11
N PRO A 4 -20.01 6.41 6.04
CA PRO A 4 -21.04 5.49 5.59
C PRO A 4 -21.39 4.48 6.69
N ASP A 5 -22.61 3.94 6.63
CA ASP A 5 -23.02 2.84 7.50
C ASP A 5 -22.08 1.64 7.31
N PHE A 6 -21.84 0.92 8.41
CA PHE A 6 -20.98 -0.25 8.40
C PHE A 6 -21.58 -1.37 7.55
N HIS A 7 -20.90 -1.72 6.46
CA HIS A 7 -21.34 -2.80 5.57
C HIS A 7 -21.28 -4.15 6.27
N VAL A 8 -22.38 -4.91 6.24
CA VAL A 8 -22.43 -6.27 6.78
C VAL A 8 -21.83 -7.23 5.76
N SER A 9 -20.65 -7.77 6.08
CA SER A 9 -19.94 -8.75 5.23
C SER A 9 -20.16 -10.18 5.73
N GLU A 10 -19.96 -11.16 4.85
CA GLU A 10 -19.91 -12.57 5.25
C GLU A 10 -18.73 -12.80 6.21
N PRO A 11 -18.94 -13.47 7.37
CA PRO A 11 -17.87 -13.68 8.33
C PRO A 11 -16.70 -14.48 7.74
N PHE A 12 -15.47 -14.08 8.10
CA PHE A 12 -14.21 -14.76 7.78
C PHE A 12 -13.80 -14.80 6.29
N THR A 13 -14.42 -14.00 5.43
CA THR A 13 -13.86 -13.72 4.11
C THR A 13 -12.58 -12.88 4.19
N LEU A 14 -11.74 -12.93 3.15
CA LEU A 14 -10.50 -12.17 3.05
C LEU A 14 -10.35 -11.48 1.70
N GLY A 15 -9.77 -10.29 1.70
CA GLY A 15 -9.18 -9.65 0.53
C GLY A 15 -7.70 -9.42 0.79
N ILE A 16 -6.87 -9.55 -0.24
CA ILE A 16 -5.42 -9.35 -0.13
C ILE A 16 -4.99 -8.36 -1.19
N GLU A 17 -4.21 -7.36 -0.78
CA GLU A 17 -3.61 -6.36 -1.65
C GLU A 17 -2.08 -6.48 -1.54
N LEU A 18 -1.43 -6.64 -2.69
CA LEU A 18 0.02 -6.70 -2.81
C LEU A 18 0.46 -5.60 -3.76
N GLU A 19 1.20 -4.64 -3.23
CA GLU A 19 1.91 -3.72 -4.08
C GLU A 19 3.24 -4.33 -4.51
N MET A 20 3.50 -4.21 -5.80
CA MET A 20 4.65 -4.78 -6.47
C MET A 20 5.46 -3.65 -7.11
N GLN A 21 6.78 -3.78 -7.07
CA GLN A 21 7.70 -2.82 -7.67
C GLN A 21 7.92 -3.20 -9.14
N VAL A 22 7.74 -2.23 -10.04
CA VAL A 22 8.06 -2.37 -11.47
C VAL A 22 9.46 -1.82 -11.68
N VAL A 23 10.38 -2.68 -12.15
CA VAL A 23 11.79 -2.33 -12.36
C VAL A 23 12.17 -2.45 -13.83
N ASN A 24 13.11 -1.61 -14.26
CA ASN A 24 13.57 -1.54 -15.65
C ASN A 24 15.00 -2.10 -15.81
N PRO A 25 15.17 -3.32 -16.35
CA PRO A 25 16.48 -3.85 -16.72
C PRO A 25 17.21 -3.01 -17.79
N PRO A 26 18.55 -3.07 -17.87
CA PRO A 26 19.46 -3.81 -17.00
C PRO A 26 19.84 -3.05 -15.71
N GLY A 27 19.39 -1.80 -15.56
CA GLY A 27 19.71 -0.95 -14.41
C GLY A 27 18.94 -1.33 -13.14
N TYR A 28 17.76 -1.92 -13.30
CA TYR A 28 16.81 -2.27 -12.24
C TYR A 28 16.42 -1.07 -11.37
N ASP A 29 16.43 0.14 -11.92
CA ASP A 29 15.76 1.28 -11.30
C ASP A 29 14.24 1.11 -11.39
N LEU A 30 13.50 1.76 -10.50
CA LEU A 30 12.04 1.79 -10.58
C LEU A 30 11.58 2.45 -11.89
N SER A 31 10.78 1.72 -12.66
CA SER A 31 10.19 2.17 -13.93
C SER A 31 9.13 3.26 -13.68
N GLN A 32 8.81 4.04 -14.71
CA GLN A 32 7.68 4.99 -14.72
C GLN A 32 6.59 4.52 -15.70
N ASP A 33 6.56 3.23 -16.03
CA ASP A 33 5.73 2.65 -17.09
C ASP A 33 4.66 1.69 -16.53
N SER A 34 4.28 1.79 -15.26
CA SER A 34 3.24 0.92 -14.71
C SER A 34 1.89 1.10 -15.41
N SER A 35 1.61 2.30 -15.93
CA SER A 35 0.42 2.61 -16.75
C SER A 35 0.29 1.69 -17.95
N MET A 36 1.36 1.59 -18.73
CA MET A 36 1.39 0.75 -19.92
C MET A 36 1.16 -0.72 -19.55
N LEU A 37 1.73 -1.17 -18.44
CA LEU A 37 1.56 -2.54 -17.96
C LEU A 37 0.11 -2.83 -17.57
N ILE A 38 -0.53 -1.88 -16.87
CA ILE A 38 -1.93 -2.01 -16.42
C ILE A 38 -2.88 -2.08 -17.61
N ASP A 39 -2.69 -1.23 -18.61
CA ASP A 39 -3.48 -1.26 -19.84
C ASP A 39 -3.32 -2.60 -20.60
N ALA A 40 -2.12 -3.18 -20.60
CA ALA A 40 -1.84 -4.47 -21.24
C ALA A 40 -2.49 -5.67 -20.54
N VAL A 41 -2.82 -5.56 -19.24
CA VAL A 41 -3.41 -6.65 -18.44
C VAL A 41 -4.91 -6.48 -18.16
N LYS A 42 -5.45 -5.26 -18.28
CA LYS A 42 -6.83 -4.89 -17.91
C LYS A 42 -7.91 -5.85 -18.41
N ASN A 43 -7.79 -6.34 -19.65
CA ASN A 43 -8.78 -7.24 -20.26
C ASN A 43 -8.46 -8.74 -20.10
N LYS A 44 -7.33 -9.08 -19.46
CA LYS A 44 -6.84 -10.46 -19.32
C LYS A 44 -7.08 -11.03 -17.91
N ILE A 45 -7.38 -10.17 -16.94
CA ILE A 45 -7.63 -10.57 -15.55
C ILE A 45 -9.10 -10.96 -15.41
N THR A 46 -9.33 -12.22 -15.02
CA THR A 46 -10.69 -12.77 -14.89
C THR A 46 -11.28 -12.63 -13.49
N ALA A 47 -10.42 -12.48 -12.48
CA ALA A 47 -10.81 -12.35 -11.07
C ALA A 47 -9.71 -11.60 -10.31
N GLY A 48 -10.10 -10.74 -9.37
CA GLY A 48 -9.23 -9.73 -8.79
C GLY A 48 -9.04 -8.49 -9.69
N GLU A 49 -8.20 -7.60 -9.24
CA GLU A 49 -7.94 -6.30 -9.87
C GLU A 49 -6.43 -6.03 -9.91
N VAL A 50 -5.98 -5.43 -11.01
CA VAL A 50 -4.64 -4.87 -11.12
C VAL A 50 -4.77 -3.39 -11.43
N LYS A 51 -4.23 -2.56 -10.55
CA LYS A 51 -4.39 -1.10 -10.62
C LYS A 51 -3.09 -0.40 -10.25
N HIS A 52 -3.09 0.90 -10.52
CA HIS A 52 -2.05 1.79 -10.05
C HIS A 52 -2.14 1.94 -8.54
N ASP A 53 -0.97 1.92 -7.90
CA ASP A 53 -0.83 2.63 -6.64
C ASP A 53 -0.57 4.13 -6.91
N ILE A 54 -0.21 4.91 -5.90
CA ILE A 54 0.02 6.36 -5.99
C ILE A 54 1.11 6.74 -7.02
N THR A 55 2.02 5.81 -7.37
CA THR A 55 3.19 6.08 -8.22
C THR A 55 3.22 5.22 -9.48
N GLU A 56 3.79 5.76 -10.58
CA GLU A 56 3.97 5.07 -11.86
C GLU A 56 5.02 3.93 -11.81
N SER A 57 5.63 3.74 -10.63
CA SER A 57 6.60 2.69 -10.36
C SER A 57 6.06 1.48 -9.61
N MET A 58 4.79 1.54 -9.22
CA MET A 58 4.15 0.50 -8.42
C MET A 58 2.90 -0.04 -9.09
N LEU A 59 2.71 -1.34 -8.92
CA LEU A 59 1.59 -2.11 -9.44
C LEU A 59 0.89 -2.79 -8.27
N GLU A 60 -0.36 -2.45 -8.01
CA GLU A 60 -1.16 -3.12 -6.98
C GLU A 60 -1.92 -4.31 -7.57
N LEU A 61 -1.74 -5.49 -6.97
CA LEU A 61 -2.51 -6.69 -7.23
C LEU A 61 -3.48 -6.91 -6.07
N ALA A 62 -4.77 -6.85 -6.33
CA ALA A 62 -5.81 -7.04 -5.33
C ALA A 62 -6.65 -8.28 -5.67
N THR A 63 -6.91 -9.15 -4.70
CA THR A 63 -7.90 -10.22 -4.87
C THR A 63 -9.31 -9.67 -4.71
N ASP A 64 -10.29 -10.40 -5.22
CA ASP A 64 -11.68 -10.21 -4.79
C ASP A 64 -11.83 -10.63 -3.32
N VAL A 65 -13.06 -10.49 -2.80
CA VAL A 65 -13.46 -11.10 -1.53
C VAL A 65 -13.47 -12.62 -1.69
N CYS A 66 -12.48 -13.27 -1.08
CA CYS A 66 -12.24 -14.70 -1.11
C CYS A 66 -12.76 -15.39 0.16
N ARG A 67 -13.25 -16.63 0.02
CA ARG A 67 -13.73 -17.46 1.14
C ARG A 67 -12.62 -18.13 1.93
N ASP A 68 -11.50 -18.41 1.27
CA ASP A 68 -10.35 -19.08 1.87
C ASP A 68 -9.04 -18.71 1.15
N ILE A 69 -7.92 -19.09 1.78
CA ILE A 69 -6.57 -18.78 1.27
C ILE A 69 -6.24 -19.48 -0.06
N ASN A 70 -6.90 -20.60 -0.39
CA ASN A 70 -6.64 -21.30 -1.64
C ASN A 70 -7.26 -20.55 -2.81
N GLN A 71 -8.45 -19.98 -2.61
CA GLN A 71 -9.07 -19.08 -3.60
C GLN A 71 -8.17 -17.87 -3.85
N ALA A 72 -7.69 -17.22 -2.79
CA ALA A 72 -6.81 -16.07 -2.91
C ALA A 72 -5.49 -16.42 -3.63
N ALA A 73 -4.86 -17.55 -3.28
CA ALA A 73 -3.66 -18.03 -3.96
C ALA A 73 -3.90 -18.35 -5.44
N GLY A 74 -5.06 -18.91 -5.78
CA GLY A 74 -5.48 -19.16 -7.16
C GLY A 74 -5.61 -17.87 -7.97
N GLN A 75 -6.28 -16.85 -7.42
CA GLN A 75 -6.41 -15.53 -8.05
C GLN A 75 -5.03 -14.87 -8.27
N PHE A 76 -4.17 -14.86 -7.24
CA PHE A 76 -2.82 -14.32 -7.40
C PHE A 76 -2.00 -15.08 -8.43
N SER A 77 -2.05 -16.41 -8.46
CA SER A 77 -1.30 -17.19 -9.46
C SER A 77 -1.74 -16.86 -10.88
N ALA A 78 -3.05 -16.63 -11.10
CA ALA A 78 -3.57 -16.21 -12.39
C ALA A 78 -3.10 -14.79 -12.76
N MET A 79 -3.27 -13.81 -11.87
CA MET A 79 -2.83 -12.43 -12.09
C MET A 79 -1.32 -12.36 -12.31
N GLN A 80 -0.52 -13.08 -11.51
CA GLN A 80 0.93 -13.11 -11.63
C GLN A 80 1.38 -13.58 -13.01
N LYS A 81 0.78 -14.63 -13.57
CA LYS A 81 1.12 -15.11 -14.92
C LYS A 81 0.87 -14.06 -15.99
N VAL A 82 -0.28 -13.38 -15.91
CA VAL A 82 -0.67 -12.33 -16.85
C VAL A 82 0.28 -11.14 -16.76
N VAL A 83 0.58 -10.69 -15.54
CA VAL A 83 1.47 -9.57 -15.26
C VAL A 83 2.91 -9.86 -15.69
N LEU A 84 3.45 -11.04 -15.38
CA LEU A 84 4.81 -11.41 -15.78
C LEU A 84 4.95 -11.53 -17.30
N GLN A 85 3.91 -12.01 -18.00
CA GLN A 85 3.93 -12.02 -19.46
C GLN A 85 3.94 -10.59 -20.02
N ALA A 86 3.07 -9.71 -19.53
CA ALA A 86 3.06 -8.31 -19.95
C ALA A 86 4.40 -7.62 -19.65
N ALA A 87 5.00 -7.87 -18.48
CA ALA A 87 6.31 -7.32 -18.13
C ALA A 87 7.38 -7.78 -19.11
N THR A 88 7.37 -9.07 -19.49
CA THR A 88 8.29 -9.63 -20.50
C THR A 88 8.12 -8.95 -21.86
N ASP A 89 6.88 -8.76 -22.31
CA ASP A 89 6.57 -8.12 -23.60
C ASP A 89 7.03 -6.65 -23.66
N HIS A 90 7.15 -6.00 -22.49
CA HIS A 90 7.54 -4.61 -22.34
C HIS A 90 8.97 -4.41 -21.82
N HIS A 91 9.77 -5.48 -21.74
CA HIS A 91 11.14 -5.44 -21.20
C HIS A 91 11.24 -4.89 -19.76
N LEU A 92 10.22 -5.15 -18.95
CA LEU A 92 10.16 -4.80 -17.53
C LEU A 92 10.24 -6.06 -16.68
N GLU A 93 10.57 -5.89 -15.40
CA GLU A 93 10.51 -6.95 -14.40
C GLU A 93 9.71 -6.50 -13.18
N ILE A 94 9.21 -7.48 -12.41
CA ILE A 94 8.37 -7.26 -11.23
C ILE A 94 9.05 -7.89 -10.02
N CYS A 95 9.18 -7.12 -8.94
CA CYS A 95 9.71 -7.62 -7.69
C CYS A 95 8.87 -7.17 -6.49
N GLY A 96 8.98 -7.91 -5.38
CA GLY A 96 8.40 -7.51 -4.10
C GLY A 96 9.45 -6.89 -3.19
N GLY A 97 9.01 -6.29 -2.10
CA GLY A 97 9.90 -5.72 -1.08
C GLY A 97 9.35 -4.44 -0.50
N GLY A 98 9.66 -4.16 0.77
CA GLY A 98 9.17 -2.96 1.43
C GLY A 98 9.75 -1.66 0.87
N THR A 99 11.01 -1.68 0.42
CA THR A 99 11.71 -0.52 -0.13
C THR A 99 12.54 -0.95 -1.33
N HIS A 100 12.66 -0.09 -2.34
CA HIS A 100 13.65 -0.31 -3.39
C HIS A 100 15.05 -0.01 -2.84
N PRO A 101 16.05 -0.89 -3.03
CA PRO A 101 17.31 -0.80 -2.29
C PRO A 101 18.12 0.47 -2.58
N PHE A 102 18.09 0.99 -3.80
CA PHE A 102 18.94 2.11 -4.22
C PHE A 102 18.20 3.26 -4.93
N GLN A 103 16.86 3.17 -5.05
CA GLN A 103 16.11 4.25 -5.69
C GLN A 103 16.23 5.53 -4.86
N LYS A 104 16.38 6.67 -5.55
CA LYS A 104 16.27 8.00 -4.96
C LYS A 104 14.94 8.65 -5.36
N TRP A 105 14.35 9.39 -4.43
CA TRP A 105 13.01 9.96 -4.53
C TRP A 105 12.82 10.97 -5.66
N GLN A 106 13.89 11.65 -6.07
CA GLN A 106 13.87 12.69 -7.12
C GLN A 106 13.48 12.17 -8.51
N ARG A 107 13.34 10.85 -8.67
CA ARG A 107 13.10 10.18 -9.95
C ARG A 107 11.73 9.51 -10.05
N GLN A 108 10.83 9.71 -9.07
CA GLN A 108 9.48 9.13 -9.12
C GLN A 108 8.45 10.15 -9.62
N GLU A 109 7.65 9.72 -10.58
CA GLU A 109 6.47 10.42 -11.07
C GLU A 109 5.23 9.89 -10.33
N VAL A 110 4.37 10.82 -9.94
CA VAL A 110 3.08 10.51 -9.31
C VAL A 110 2.07 10.29 -10.44
N CYS A 111 1.26 9.24 -10.34
CA CYS A 111 0.22 8.96 -11.33
C CYS A 111 -0.73 10.17 -11.47
N ASP A 112 -1.08 10.55 -12.69
CA ASP A 112 -2.03 11.62 -12.99
C ASP A 112 -3.46 11.18 -12.63
N ASN A 113 -3.81 11.27 -11.34
CA ASN A 113 -5.16 10.98 -10.86
C ASN A 113 -5.63 12.09 -9.91
N GLU A 114 -6.77 12.70 -10.24
CA GLU A 114 -7.27 13.94 -9.62
C GLU A 114 -7.50 13.79 -8.09
N ARG A 115 -7.85 12.58 -7.62
CA ARG A 115 -7.97 12.24 -6.18
C ARG A 115 -6.62 12.03 -5.47
N LEU A 116 -5.64 11.51 -6.20
CA LEU A 116 -4.29 11.30 -5.69
C LEU A 116 -3.52 12.61 -5.62
N SER A 117 -3.81 13.59 -6.48
CA SER A 117 -3.14 14.90 -6.51
C SER A 117 -3.16 15.66 -5.17
N THR A 118 -4.26 15.56 -4.41
CA THR A 118 -4.41 16.26 -3.12
C THR A 118 -3.65 15.55 -1.99
N HIS A 119 -3.62 14.21 -2.01
CA HIS A 119 -2.81 13.40 -1.10
C HIS A 119 -1.33 13.51 -1.46
N ALA A 120 -1.01 13.47 -2.76
CA ALA A 120 0.30 13.73 -3.32
C ALA A 120 0.78 15.12 -2.93
N GLY A 121 -0.04 16.16 -2.94
CA GLY A 121 0.34 17.50 -2.46
C GLY A 121 0.74 17.54 -0.98
N LYS A 122 0.03 16.83 -0.09
CA LYS A 122 0.39 16.72 1.34
C LYS A 122 1.63 15.85 1.57
N THR A 123 1.72 14.76 0.82
CA THR A 123 2.90 13.90 0.70
C THR A 123 4.07 14.79 0.28
N LEU A 124 4.05 15.43 -0.90
CA LEU A 124 5.04 16.34 -1.48
C LEU A 124 5.39 17.59 -0.64
N VAL A 125 4.46 18.23 0.06
CA VAL A 125 4.75 19.35 0.98
C VAL A 125 5.47 18.84 2.24
N SER A 126 5.17 17.62 2.69
CA SER A 126 5.98 16.94 3.69
C SER A 126 7.32 16.42 3.12
N HIS A 127 7.51 16.40 1.79
CA HIS A 127 8.78 16.01 1.13
C HIS A 127 9.83 17.12 1.15
N SER A 128 9.47 18.38 1.35
CA SER A 128 10.40 19.52 1.35
C SER A 128 10.95 19.89 2.73
N ALA A 129 10.40 19.34 3.82
CA ALA A 129 10.65 19.81 5.18
C ALA A 129 11.64 18.97 6.03
N GLY A 130 12.28 17.93 5.49
CA GLY A 130 13.34 17.25 6.24
C GLY A 130 13.97 16.06 5.52
N ASP A 131 15.29 15.97 5.60
CA ASP A 131 16.22 14.96 5.01
C ASP A 131 16.00 13.49 5.45
N ARG A 132 14.78 13.07 5.74
CA ARG A 132 14.42 11.71 6.15
C ARG A 132 13.24 11.22 5.35
N PHE A 133 13.46 11.04 4.05
CA PHE A 133 12.48 10.43 3.15
C PHE A 133 12.64 8.92 3.11
N TRP A 134 11.53 8.23 2.88
CA TRP A 134 11.49 6.80 2.64
C TRP A 134 10.37 6.46 1.64
N SER A 135 10.69 6.02 0.43
CA SER A 135 9.69 5.44 -0.49
C SER A 135 9.35 4.03 -0.05
N ALA A 136 8.07 3.71 0.06
CA ALA A 136 7.65 2.40 0.52
C ALA A 136 6.23 1.99 0.12
N CYS A 137 6.20 0.83 -0.54
CA CYS A 137 5.15 -0.10 -1.01
C CYS A 137 4.28 -0.88 0.05
N PRO A 138 3.10 -0.43 0.52
CA PRO A 138 2.32 -1.27 1.44
C PRO A 138 2.05 -2.71 0.97
N CYS A 139 2.25 -3.68 1.86
CA CYS A 139 1.53 -4.94 1.78
C CYS A 139 0.37 -4.83 2.77
N TRP A 140 -0.81 -4.46 2.28
CA TRP A 140 -2.02 -4.50 3.09
C TRP A 140 -2.64 -5.88 2.98
N LEU A 141 -2.57 -6.67 4.05
CA LEU A 141 -3.62 -7.65 4.30
C LEU A 141 -4.88 -6.87 4.66
N ARG A 142 -5.64 -6.44 3.64
CA ARG A 142 -6.90 -5.74 3.81
C ARG A 142 -7.99 -6.73 4.19
N GLN A 143 -7.99 -7.10 5.47
CA GLN A 143 -9.15 -7.74 6.07
C GLN A 143 -10.26 -6.69 6.14
N TRP A 144 -11.36 -6.91 5.42
CA TRP A 144 -12.55 -6.06 5.47
C TRP A 144 -12.97 -5.90 6.94
N PRO A 145 -13.35 -4.68 7.36
CA PRO A 145 -13.34 -4.32 8.75
C PRO A 145 -14.28 -5.25 9.52
N MET A 146 -13.73 -5.92 10.52
CA MET A 146 -14.52 -6.41 11.63
C MET A 146 -14.43 -5.36 12.75
N THR A 147 -15.52 -5.20 13.49
CA THR A 147 -15.77 -4.30 14.64
C THR A 147 -14.53 -3.79 15.42
N PRO A 148 -14.58 -2.59 16.06
CA PRO A 148 -13.46 -1.96 16.78
C PRO A 148 -12.62 -2.87 17.69
N PHE A 149 -13.25 -3.89 18.28
CA PHE A 149 -12.60 -4.93 19.07
C PHE A 149 -11.46 -5.65 18.35
N ILE A 150 -11.62 -5.94 17.06
CA ILE A 150 -10.60 -6.66 16.26
C ILE A 150 -9.47 -5.73 15.82
N CYS A 151 -9.74 -4.44 15.63
CA CYS A 151 -8.70 -3.45 15.36
C CYS A 151 -7.69 -3.38 16.51
N CYS A 152 -8.15 -3.35 17.77
CA CYS A 152 -7.28 -3.35 18.95
C CYS A 152 -6.46 -4.66 19.09
N THR A 153 -7.03 -5.81 18.72
CA THR A 153 -6.29 -7.10 18.71
C THR A 153 -5.28 -7.17 17.55
N ALA A 154 -5.64 -6.66 16.38
CA ALA A 154 -4.76 -6.61 15.20
C ALA A 154 -3.50 -5.78 15.47
N CYS A 155 -3.59 -4.64 16.17
CA CYS A 155 -2.43 -3.83 16.56
C CYS A 155 -1.36 -4.63 17.33
N HIS A 156 -1.77 -5.58 18.19
CA HIS A 156 -0.84 -6.43 18.94
C HIS A 156 -0.20 -7.53 18.08
N ILE A 157 -0.92 -8.01 17.05
CA ILE A 157 -0.46 -9.07 16.15
C ILE A 157 0.53 -8.52 15.10
N CYS A 158 0.37 -7.26 14.66
CA CYS A 158 1.25 -6.62 13.68
C CYS A 158 2.74 -6.77 14.03
N ALA A 159 3.13 -6.54 15.29
CA ALA A 159 4.52 -6.68 15.74
C ALA A 159 5.07 -8.13 15.60
N ALA A 160 4.22 -9.14 15.75
CA ALA A 160 4.59 -10.54 15.59
C ALA A 160 4.70 -10.96 14.11
N LEU A 161 3.84 -10.42 13.24
CA LEU A 161 3.83 -10.71 11.81
C LEU A 161 5.06 -10.18 11.06
N TYR A 162 5.72 -9.13 11.56
CA TYR A 162 6.95 -8.62 10.92
C TYR A 162 8.18 -9.51 11.13
N ARG A 163 8.18 -10.42 12.12
CA ARG A 163 9.35 -11.25 12.47
C ARG A 163 9.83 -12.23 11.38
N PRO A 164 8.96 -12.94 10.63
CA PRO A 164 9.41 -13.84 9.56
C PRO A 164 9.86 -13.12 8.27
N PHE A 165 9.45 -11.87 8.04
CA PHE A 165 9.80 -11.11 6.83
C PHE A 165 11.10 -10.30 6.98
N ARG A 166 12.12 -10.87 7.64
CA ARG A 166 13.45 -10.24 7.75
C ARG A 166 14.11 -10.18 6.37
N ARG A 167 14.19 -8.99 5.79
CA ARG A 167 15.14 -8.69 4.72
C ARG A 167 16.05 -7.57 5.22
N VAL A 168 17.32 -7.56 4.82
CA VAL A 168 18.18 -6.41 5.11
C VAL A 168 17.51 -5.19 4.48
N ALA A 169 17.11 -4.21 5.30
CA ALA A 169 16.47 -3.01 4.79
C ALA A 169 17.56 -2.06 4.30
N ILE A 170 17.84 -2.13 3.00
CA ILE A 170 18.67 -1.15 2.29
C ILE A 170 17.73 -0.06 1.78
N TYR A 171 18.15 1.19 1.95
CA TYR A 171 17.41 2.35 1.50
C TYR A 171 18.35 3.37 0.87
N ALA A 172 18.02 3.83 -0.34
CA ALA A 172 18.82 4.77 -1.11
C ALA A 172 20.32 4.39 -1.17
N GLY A 173 20.62 3.09 -1.23
CA GLY A 173 21.98 2.53 -1.28
C GLY A 173 22.66 2.38 0.07
N THR A 174 21.99 2.68 1.18
CA THR A 174 22.55 2.63 2.54
C THR A 174 21.87 1.55 3.38
N ASP A 175 22.65 0.77 4.12
CA ASP A 175 22.12 -0.17 5.12
C ASP A 175 21.55 0.62 6.31
N THR A 176 20.25 0.46 6.53
CA THR A 176 19.51 1.16 7.59
C THR A 176 19.75 0.54 8.97
N ARG A 177 20.38 -0.64 9.02
CA ARG A 177 20.54 -1.50 10.21
C ARG A 177 19.22 -2.06 10.78
N PHE A 178 18.08 -1.77 10.15
CA PHE A 178 16.80 -2.39 10.48
C PHE A 178 16.58 -3.65 9.63
N ALA A 179 15.82 -4.59 10.18
CA ALA A 179 15.25 -5.69 9.38
C ALA A 179 14.03 -5.25 8.56
N SER A 180 13.43 -4.12 8.90
CA SER A 180 12.38 -3.46 8.13
C SER A 180 12.38 -2.00 8.55
N SER A 181 12.82 -1.11 7.65
CA SER A 181 12.73 0.34 7.86
C SER A 181 11.34 0.90 7.50
N ARG A 182 10.55 0.11 6.77
CA ARG A 182 9.26 0.47 6.20
C ARG A 182 8.25 1.08 7.20
N PRO A 183 8.04 0.52 8.40
CA PRO A 183 7.04 1.08 9.32
C PRO A 183 7.40 2.49 9.83
N ASN A 184 8.68 2.88 9.75
CA ASN A 184 9.15 4.17 10.27
C ASN A 184 8.87 5.35 9.33
N ILE A 185 8.40 5.07 8.12
CA ILE A 185 8.27 6.03 7.03
C ILE A 185 7.18 7.05 7.33
N PHE A 186 6.08 6.55 7.91
CA PHE A 186 4.96 7.39 8.29
C PHE A 186 5.15 8.01 9.69
N SER A 187 6.31 7.87 10.34
CA SER A 187 6.52 8.35 11.72
C SER A 187 6.35 9.85 11.92
N ALA A 188 6.49 10.64 10.85
CA ALA A 188 6.25 12.09 10.90
C ALA A 188 4.75 12.45 10.82
N PHE A 189 3.89 11.52 10.39
CA PHE A 189 2.46 11.76 10.27
C PHE A 189 1.79 11.67 11.65
N PRO A 190 0.91 12.62 12.00
CA PRO A 190 0.29 12.71 13.32
C PRO A 190 -0.69 11.55 13.61
N ASP A 191 -1.16 10.87 12.57
CA ASP A 191 -2.06 9.73 12.60
C ASP A 191 -1.35 8.38 12.46
N ASN A 192 -0.01 8.36 12.47
CA ASN A 192 0.76 7.12 12.51
C ASN A 192 0.71 6.44 13.89
N GLY A 193 0.91 5.13 13.89
CA GLY A 193 0.90 4.30 15.09
C GLY A 193 -0.45 3.64 15.33
N PRO A 194 -0.74 3.20 16.56
CA PRO A 194 -2.01 2.58 16.87
C PRO A 194 -3.15 3.60 16.82
N MET A 195 -4.32 3.17 16.34
CA MET A 195 -5.54 3.96 16.39
C MET A 195 -5.81 4.40 17.85
N PRO A 196 -6.21 5.66 18.09
CA PRO A 196 -6.66 6.11 19.39
C PRO A 196 -7.75 5.19 19.97
N TRP A 197 -7.69 4.95 21.26
CA TRP A 197 -8.58 3.99 21.91
C TRP A 197 -10.05 4.38 21.79
N VAL A 198 -10.86 3.43 21.30
CA VAL A 198 -12.33 3.49 21.28
C VAL A 198 -12.89 2.12 21.61
N SER A 199 -14.02 2.06 22.31
CA SER A 199 -14.59 0.79 22.81
C SER A 199 -15.74 0.25 21.95
N ASN A 200 -16.32 1.05 21.07
CA ASN A 200 -17.46 0.67 20.23
C ASN A 200 -17.56 1.54 18.97
N TRP A 201 -18.47 1.16 18.06
CA TRP A 201 -18.63 1.83 16.77
C TRP A 201 -19.09 3.29 16.90
N GLN A 202 -19.97 3.61 17.84
CA GLN A 202 -20.42 4.98 18.08
C GLN A 202 -19.27 5.90 18.53
N GLN A 203 -18.36 5.39 19.37
CA GLN A 203 -17.14 6.11 19.76
C GLN A 203 -16.16 6.25 18.59
N PHE A 204 -16.06 5.23 17.72
CA PHE A 204 -15.27 5.32 16.49
C PHE A 204 -15.80 6.40 15.55
N GLU A 205 -17.11 6.51 15.35
CA GLU A 205 -17.73 7.60 14.57
C GLU A 205 -17.45 8.98 15.17
N ALA A 206 -17.43 9.10 16.50
CA ALA A 206 -17.06 10.34 17.18
C ALA A 206 -15.57 10.68 16.98
N LEU A 207 -14.68 9.69 17.08
CA LEU A 207 -13.25 9.84 16.80
C LEU A 207 -13.02 10.27 15.35
N PHE A 208 -13.66 9.62 14.38
CA PHE A 208 -13.54 9.97 12.96
C PHE A 208 -13.96 11.42 12.70
N ARG A 209 -15.09 11.86 13.30
CA ARG A 209 -15.52 13.26 13.21
C ARG A 209 -14.45 14.21 13.75
N CYS A 210 -13.90 13.93 14.93
CA CYS A 210 -12.83 14.75 15.53
C CYS A 210 -11.58 14.85 14.62
N LEU A 211 -11.14 13.73 14.05
CA LEU A 211 -9.98 13.71 13.15
C LEU A 211 -10.26 14.43 11.82
N SER A 212 -11.50 14.35 11.33
CA SER A 212 -11.91 15.03 10.10
C SER A 212 -11.84 16.56 10.24
N TYR A 213 -12.26 17.12 11.38
CA TYR A 213 -12.20 18.56 11.65
C TYR A 213 -10.77 19.10 11.73
N ASN A 214 -9.87 18.36 12.40
CA ASN A 214 -8.46 18.73 12.50
C ASN A 214 -7.73 18.75 11.16
N HIS A 215 -8.33 18.16 10.11
CA HIS A 215 -7.73 18.12 8.80
C HIS A 215 -8.05 19.36 7.94
N ASP A 216 -9.22 19.98 8.16
CA ASP A 216 -9.67 21.17 7.42
C ASP A 216 -9.02 22.47 7.97
N ASP A 217 -8.88 22.61 9.29
CA ASP A 217 -8.31 23.82 9.91
C ASP A 217 -6.80 24.00 9.70
N ARG A 218 -6.07 22.97 9.25
CA ARG A 218 -4.62 23.05 8.94
C ARG A 218 -4.32 23.39 7.48
N GLN A 219 -5.35 23.65 6.66
CA GLN A 219 -5.18 24.09 5.26
C GLN A 219 -5.18 25.62 5.08
N HIS A 220 -5.22 26.39 6.18
CA HIS A 220 -5.12 27.86 6.19
C HIS A 220 -3.85 28.36 6.87
#